data_AF-A0A957LR73-F1
#
_entry.id   AF-A0A957LR73-F1
#
_cell.length_a   1.000
_cell.length_b   1.000
_cell.length_c   1.000
_cell.angle_alpha   90.00
_cell.angle_beta   90.00
_cell.angle_gamma   90.00
#
_symmetry.space_group_name_H-M   'P 1'
#
loop_
_entity.id
_entity.type
_entity.pdbx_description
1 polymer ?
#
loop_
_entity_poly.entity_id
_entity_poly.type
_entity_poly.pdbx_seq_one_letter_code
_entity_poly.pdbx_strand_id
1 'polypeptide(L)'
;MPHLHVIQALHGDCLLLEYGDPPHYLLIDGGPQTVYANDLRPKLAEIAANGGRLHGVILTHPDNDHVEGLVDFFTDLWMQKASMEPPLIAVEAVWMNSFRFDAEAPSLQAIFLPTLPPDLSDATAEPMLLEGVQEVLSLRALVEHLGIPVNPGFQGGLVAQDTKPATAPFAGVTLELLGPTTAQLKRLEKEWDKWFARREETGLPLSAAMPTPAAAVKPDS
;
A
#
# COMPACT_ATOMS: atom_id res chain seq x y z
N MET A 1 15.45 -12.28 18.84
CA MET A 1 15.23 -10.83 19.05
C MET A 1 14.74 -10.25 17.75
N PRO A 2 13.94 -9.17 17.73
CA PRO A 2 13.54 -8.55 16.48
C PRO A 2 14.73 -7.90 15.76
N HIS A 3 14.74 -7.98 14.43
CA HIS A 3 15.72 -7.34 13.56
C HIS A 3 14.99 -6.40 12.59
N LEU A 4 15.43 -5.14 12.53
CA LEU A 4 14.91 -4.18 11.56
C LEU A 4 15.93 -4.03 10.42
N HIS A 5 15.50 -4.38 9.21
CA HIS A 5 16.28 -4.18 7.99
C HIS A 5 15.81 -2.89 7.33
N VAL A 6 16.70 -1.91 7.21
CA VAL A 6 16.43 -0.65 6.50
C VAL A 6 16.85 -0.83 5.04
N ILE A 7 15.88 -0.93 4.14
CA ILE A 7 16.11 -1.08 2.70
C ILE A 7 16.43 0.32 2.14
N GLN A 8 17.39 0.41 1.23
CA GLN A 8 17.82 1.70 0.69
C GLN A 8 16.72 2.32 -0.19
N ALA A 9 15.96 3.26 0.37
CA ALA A 9 14.86 3.91 -0.33
C ALA A 9 15.29 5.16 -1.14
N LEU A 10 16.54 5.64 -0.99
CA LEU A 10 17.01 6.98 -1.41
C LEU A 10 16.27 8.13 -0.68
N HIS A 11 14.95 8.21 -0.86
CA HIS A 11 13.99 9.09 -0.18
C HIS A 11 12.76 8.27 0.25
N GLY A 12 12.00 8.73 1.24
CA GLY A 12 10.92 7.95 1.85
C GLY A 12 11.43 6.72 2.61
N ASP A 13 10.54 5.76 2.87
CA ASP A 13 10.81 4.60 3.74
C ASP A 13 10.54 3.26 3.04
N CYS A 14 11.39 2.27 3.34
CA CYS A 14 11.17 0.86 3.01
C CYS A 14 11.84 0.02 4.11
N LEU A 15 11.03 -0.54 5.00
CA LEU A 15 11.51 -1.21 6.21
C LEU A 15 10.98 -2.64 6.28
N LEU A 16 11.84 -3.57 6.67
CA LEU A 16 11.45 -4.95 6.88
C LEU A 16 11.77 -5.35 8.32
N LEU A 17 10.73 -5.68 9.08
CA LEU A 17 10.85 -6.20 10.44
C LEU A 17 10.82 -7.72 10.42
N GLU A 18 11.88 -8.32 10.90
CA GLU A 18 12.01 -9.75 11.17
C GLU A 18 11.83 -10.01 12.68
N TYR A 19 10.99 -10.98 13.05
CA TYR A 19 10.68 -11.27 14.44
C TYR A 19 10.23 -12.72 14.67
N GLY A 20 10.25 -13.19 15.92
CA GLY A 20 9.85 -14.56 16.26
C GLY A 20 10.91 -15.62 15.99
N ASP A 21 10.58 -16.87 16.34
CA ASP A 21 11.35 -18.08 16.03
C ASP A 21 10.35 -19.25 15.82
N PRO A 22 10.17 -19.76 14.59
CA PRO A 22 10.85 -19.37 13.34
C PRO A 22 10.53 -17.93 12.89
N PRO A 23 11.35 -17.30 12.03
CA PRO A 23 11.22 -15.89 11.70
C PRO A 23 9.96 -15.59 10.89
N HIS A 24 9.36 -14.45 11.23
CA HIS A 24 8.21 -13.82 10.61
C HIS A 24 8.62 -12.45 10.08
N TYR A 25 7.97 -12.00 9.00
CA TYR A 25 8.36 -10.77 8.32
C TYR A 25 7.16 -9.83 8.16
N LEU A 26 7.37 -8.56 8.50
CA LEU A 26 6.47 -7.45 8.24
C LEU A 26 7.18 -6.44 7.35
N LEU A 27 6.62 -6.15 6.18
CA LEU A 27 7.10 -5.08 5.30
C LEU A 27 6.32 -3.80 5.62
N ILE A 28 7.03 -2.68 5.77
CA ILE A 28 6.47 -1.35 6.03
C ILE A 28 6.98 -0.43 4.93
N ASP A 29 6.06 0.05 4.10
CA ASP A 29 6.29 0.83 2.89
C ASP A 29 7.17 0.11 1.85
N GLY A 30 7.25 0.67 0.65
CA GLY A 30 8.00 0.12 -0.48
C GLY A 30 9.10 1.03 -1.00
N GLY A 31 9.19 2.26 -0.52
CA GLY A 31 10.04 3.29 -1.12
C GLY A 31 9.50 3.83 -2.44
N PRO A 32 10.21 4.78 -3.07
CA PRO A 32 9.93 5.26 -4.42
C PRO A 32 10.20 4.19 -5.50
N GLN A 33 9.90 4.53 -6.75
CA GLN A 33 10.27 3.76 -7.94
C GLN A 33 11.73 3.27 -7.86
N THR A 34 11.98 2.11 -8.45
CA THR A 34 13.27 1.38 -8.50
C THR A 34 13.71 0.68 -7.21
N VAL A 35 13.23 1.10 -6.03
CA VAL A 35 13.58 0.46 -4.74
C VAL A 35 13.17 -1.00 -4.74
N TYR A 36 12.01 -1.33 -5.33
CA TYR A 36 11.59 -2.71 -5.51
C TYR A 36 12.63 -3.52 -6.29
N ALA A 37 12.96 -3.11 -7.51
CA ALA A 37 13.82 -3.87 -8.39
C ALA A 37 15.25 -4.03 -7.85
N ASN A 38 15.79 -2.96 -7.26
CA ASN A 38 17.20 -2.88 -6.88
C ASN A 38 17.49 -3.52 -5.52
N ASP A 39 16.63 -3.30 -4.53
CA ASP A 39 16.97 -3.56 -3.12
C ASP A 39 15.95 -4.48 -2.43
N LEU A 40 14.65 -4.22 -2.59
CA LEU A 40 13.62 -5.00 -1.89
C LEU A 40 13.40 -6.39 -2.52
N ARG A 41 13.30 -6.50 -3.85
CA ARG A 41 13.04 -7.78 -4.54
C ARG A 41 14.12 -8.83 -4.26
N PRO A 42 15.44 -8.52 -4.31
CA PRO A 42 16.48 -9.47 -3.91
C PRO A 42 16.31 -9.94 -2.45
N LYS A 43 15.93 -9.03 -1.54
CA LYS A 43 15.73 -9.37 -0.13
C LYS A 43 14.51 -10.28 0.07
N LEU A 44 13.41 -10.02 -0.62
CA LEU A 44 12.22 -10.88 -0.59
C LEU A 44 12.50 -12.27 -1.17
N ALA A 45 13.30 -12.35 -2.24
CA ALA A 45 13.73 -13.62 -2.82
C ALA A 45 14.59 -14.44 -1.84
N GLU A 46 15.50 -13.80 -1.11
CA GLU A 46 16.31 -14.44 -0.06
C GLU A 46 15.41 -15.03 1.05
N ILE A 47 14.41 -14.26 1.50
CA ILE A 47 13.46 -14.70 2.53
C ILE A 47 12.65 -15.91 2.04
N ALA A 48 12.12 -15.83 0.82
CA ALA A 48 11.34 -16.91 0.23
C ALA A 48 12.17 -18.19 0.03
N ALA A 49 13.43 -18.07 -0.39
CA ALA A 49 14.35 -19.20 -0.52
C ALA A 49 14.61 -19.92 0.82
N ASN A 50 14.50 -19.20 1.94
CA ASN A 50 14.59 -19.74 3.29
C ASN A 50 13.24 -20.23 3.85
N GLY A 51 12.19 -20.32 3.03
CA GLY A 51 10.86 -20.74 3.43
C GLY A 51 10.06 -19.69 4.20
N GLY A 52 10.54 -18.44 4.19
CA GLY A 52 9.87 -17.30 4.82
C GLY A 52 8.66 -16.81 4.02
N ARG A 53 7.86 -15.97 4.67
CA ARG A 53 6.67 -15.33 4.10
C ARG A 53 6.41 -13.99 4.77
N LEU A 54 5.67 -13.11 4.12
CA LEU A 54 5.21 -11.86 4.71
C LEU A 54 3.90 -12.10 5.47
N HIS A 55 3.95 -11.95 6.79
CA HIS A 55 2.74 -11.93 7.63
C HIS A 55 1.91 -10.68 7.40
N GLY A 56 2.53 -9.60 6.93
CA GLY A 56 1.83 -8.39 6.58
C GLY A 56 2.68 -7.43 5.76
N VAL A 57 2.00 -6.63 4.97
CA VAL A 57 2.55 -5.42 4.35
C VAL A 57 1.76 -4.23 4.88
N ILE A 58 2.44 -3.17 5.31
CA ILE A 58 1.82 -1.95 5.83
C ILE A 58 2.19 -0.81 4.90
N LEU A 59 1.19 -0.08 4.40
CA LEU A 59 1.41 1.23 3.78
C LEU A 59 1.05 2.31 4.82
N THR A 60 2.01 3.15 5.17
CA THR A 60 1.85 4.17 6.21
C THR A 60 1.03 5.36 5.73
N HIS A 61 1.28 5.84 4.51
CA HIS A 61 0.58 6.97 3.87
C HIS A 61 0.76 6.91 2.33
N PRO A 62 0.00 7.72 1.55
CA PRO A 62 -0.10 7.54 0.11
C PRO A 62 0.99 8.25 -0.70
N ASP A 63 2.02 8.80 -0.06
CA ASP A 63 3.03 9.58 -0.79
C ASP A 63 3.91 8.65 -1.64
N ASN A 64 4.32 9.13 -2.82
CA ASN A 64 5.00 8.33 -3.84
C ASN A 64 6.27 7.64 -3.33
N ASP A 65 7.01 8.31 -2.45
CA ASP A 65 8.22 7.79 -1.84
C ASP A 65 7.97 6.67 -0.81
N HIS A 66 6.71 6.25 -0.62
CA HIS A 66 6.32 5.09 0.19
C HIS A 66 5.57 4.03 -0.63
N VAL A 67 4.69 4.44 -1.56
CA VAL A 67 3.75 3.52 -2.24
C VAL A 67 4.30 2.89 -3.53
N GLU A 68 5.18 3.58 -4.26
CA GLU A 68 5.56 3.16 -5.62
C GLU A 68 6.24 1.79 -5.65
N GLY A 69 7.18 1.52 -4.74
CA GLY A 69 7.83 0.22 -4.64
C GLY A 69 6.87 -0.91 -4.23
N LEU A 70 5.77 -0.60 -3.53
CA LEU A 70 4.72 -1.59 -3.27
C LEU A 70 3.91 -1.88 -4.53
N VAL A 71 3.58 -0.86 -5.34
CA VAL A 71 2.91 -1.07 -6.64
C VAL A 71 3.73 -1.99 -7.52
N ASP A 72 5.04 -1.75 -7.63
CA ASP A 72 5.96 -2.60 -8.39
C ASP A 72 5.97 -4.04 -7.85
N PHE A 73 6.05 -4.20 -6.52
CA PHE A 73 6.04 -5.51 -5.87
C PHE A 73 4.77 -6.30 -6.16
N PHE A 74 3.60 -5.71 -5.94
CA PHE A 74 2.33 -6.41 -6.17
C PHE A 74 2.03 -6.62 -7.65
N THR A 75 2.58 -5.78 -8.54
CA THR A 75 2.53 -6.00 -10.00
C THR A 75 3.33 -7.26 -10.38
N ASP A 76 4.54 -7.46 -9.83
CA ASP A 76 5.33 -8.68 -10.07
C ASP A 76 4.58 -9.94 -9.60
N LEU A 77 3.98 -9.90 -8.41
CA LEU A 77 3.14 -11.01 -7.91
C LEU A 77 1.93 -11.28 -8.82
N TRP A 78 1.29 -10.22 -9.33
CA TRP A 78 0.18 -10.34 -10.26
C TRP A 78 0.61 -10.98 -11.58
N MET A 79 1.74 -10.56 -12.15
CA MET A 79 2.29 -11.12 -13.39
C MET A 79 2.62 -12.61 -13.23
N GLN A 80 3.20 -13.00 -12.09
CA GLN A 80 3.47 -14.42 -11.77
C GLN A 80 2.16 -15.22 -11.70
N LYS A 81 1.15 -14.71 -10.99
CA LYS A 81 -0.19 -15.34 -10.94
C LYS A 81 -0.82 -15.48 -12.34
N ALA A 82 -0.76 -14.42 -13.16
CA ALA A 82 -1.29 -14.42 -14.52
C ALA A 82 -0.58 -15.43 -15.44
N SER A 83 0.71 -15.66 -15.19
CA SER A 83 1.55 -16.59 -15.94
C SER A 83 1.54 -18.02 -15.37
N MET A 84 0.72 -18.28 -14.34
CA MET A 84 0.65 -19.55 -13.59
C MET A 84 1.99 -19.96 -12.96
N GLU A 85 2.82 -18.98 -12.62
CA GLU A 85 4.07 -19.16 -11.88
C GLU A 85 3.81 -19.06 -10.36
N PRO A 86 4.62 -19.75 -9.54
CA PRO A 86 4.56 -19.55 -8.09
C PRO A 86 4.90 -18.10 -7.74
N PRO A 87 4.23 -17.50 -6.74
CA PRO A 87 4.56 -16.14 -6.32
C PRO A 87 5.97 -16.08 -5.74
N LEU A 88 6.66 -14.95 -5.95
CA LEU A 88 7.98 -14.65 -5.39
C LEU A 88 8.02 -14.93 -3.89
N ILE A 89 7.00 -14.48 -3.18
CA ILE A 89 6.80 -14.69 -1.75
C ILE A 89 5.31 -14.65 -1.42
N ALA A 90 4.88 -15.45 -0.44
CA ALA A 90 3.51 -15.41 0.05
C ALA A 90 3.27 -14.18 0.94
N VAL A 91 2.09 -13.56 0.81
CA VAL A 91 1.65 -12.41 1.60
C VAL A 91 0.32 -12.74 2.27
N GLU A 92 0.28 -12.68 3.60
CA GLU A 92 -0.92 -13.05 4.36
C GLU A 92 -1.97 -11.93 4.46
N ALA A 93 -1.52 -10.67 4.56
CA ALA A 93 -2.40 -9.53 4.73
C ALA A 93 -1.74 -8.22 4.30
N VAL A 94 -2.56 -7.21 4.01
CA VAL A 94 -2.12 -5.84 3.77
C VAL A 94 -2.89 -4.87 4.66
N TRP A 95 -2.19 -3.92 5.29
CA TRP A 95 -2.76 -2.83 6.06
C TRP A 95 -2.57 -1.51 5.31
N MET A 96 -3.68 -0.90 4.89
CA MET A 96 -3.70 0.39 4.17
C MET A 96 -5.07 1.06 4.27
N ASN A 97 -5.11 2.39 4.29
CA ASN A 97 -6.36 3.14 4.20
C ASN A 97 -6.54 3.73 2.80
N SER A 98 -7.74 3.60 2.24
CA SER A 98 -8.11 4.17 0.93
C SER A 98 -9.59 4.59 0.93
N PHE A 99 -9.87 5.90 1.01
CA PHE A 99 -11.22 6.43 1.28
C PHE A 99 -12.25 6.21 0.18
N ARG A 100 -11.86 6.19 -1.11
CA ARG A 100 -12.84 6.18 -2.22
C ARG A 100 -13.50 4.81 -2.49
N PHE A 101 -13.06 3.75 -1.82
CA PHE A 101 -13.37 2.36 -2.22
C PHE A 101 -14.06 1.54 -1.12
N ASP A 102 -14.30 2.13 0.06
CA ASP A 102 -15.16 1.52 1.09
C ASP A 102 -16.66 1.57 0.70
N ALA A 103 -16.98 2.23 -0.42
CA ALA A 103 -18.27 2.19 -1.10
C ALA A 103 -18.07 1.76 -2.57
N GLU A 104 -17.98 0.44 -2.81
CA GLU A 104 -17.84 -0.22 -4.12
C GLU A 104 -16.57 0.13 -4.92
N ALA A 105 -15.62 -0.81 -4.99
CA ALA A 105 -14.42 -0.68 -5.81
C ALA A 105 -14.78 -0.54 -7.33
N PRO A 106 -14.23 0.45 -8.06
CA PRO A 106 -14.14 0.44 -9.52
C PRO A 106 -13.35 -0.78 -10.01
N SER A 107 -13.79 -1.33 -11.13
CA SER A 107 -13.20 -2.50 -11.75
C SER A 107 -11.76 -2.23 -12.23
N LEU A 108 -10.90 -3.24 -12.08
CA LEU A 108 -9.52 -3.31 -12.58
C LEU A 108 -9.33 -2.83 -14.02
N GLN A 109 -10.37 -2.91 -14.86
CA GLN A 109 -10.35 -2.44 -16.25
C GLN A 109 -10.00 -0.95 -16.37
N ALA A 110 -10.32 -0.13 -15.36
CA ALA A 110 -9.97 1.29 -15.34
C ALA A 110 -8.52 1.57 -14.91
N ILE A 111 -7.86 0.60 -14.25
CA ILE A 111 -6.54 0.75 -13.61
C ILE A 111 -5.44 0.08 -14.44
N PHE A 112 -5.72 -1.09 -15.03
CA PHE A 112 -4.72 -1.94 -15.70
C PHE A 112 -4.47 -1.63 -17.18
N LEU A 113 -5.30 -0.80 -17.82
CA LEU A 113 -5.16 -0.54 -19.25
C LEU A 113 -3.90 0.24 -19.68
N PRO A 114 -3.16 1.01 -18.84
CA PRO A 114 -2.06 1.82 -19.35
C PRO A 114 -0.66 1.14 -19.32
N THR A 115 -0.50 -0.12 -18.91
CA THR A 115 0.84 -0.71 -18.62
C THR A 115 1.31 -1.90 -19.48
N LEU A 116 0.62 -2.29 -20.56
CA LEU A 116 1.08 -3.39 -21.42
C LEU A 116 2.00 -2.91 -22.57
N PRO A 117 3.12 -3.60 -22.85
CA PRO A 117 4.04 -3.25 -23.95
C PRO A 117 3.44 -3.50 -25.36
N PRO A 118 3.91 -2.77 -26.38
CA PRO A 118 3.22 -2.54 -27.66
C PRO A 118 3.16 -3.72 -28.66
N ASP A 119 3.69 -4.90 -28.31
CA ASP A 119 3.59 -6.11 -29.19
C ASP A 119 2.30 -6.92 -28.94
N LEU A 120 1.40 -6.41 -28.10
CA LEU A 120 0.03 -6.92 -27.88
C LEU A 120 -0.99 -5.96 -28.50
N SER A 121 -0.73 -5.53 -29.73
CA SER A 121 -1.36 -4.39 -30.43
C SER A 121 -2.82 -4.56 -30.89
N ASP A 122 -3.66 -5.31 -30.16
CA ASP A 122 -5.12 -5.29 -30.39
C ASP A 122 -5.91 -4.65 -29.24
N ALA A 123 -5.27 -3.76 -28.47
CA ALA A 123 -5.96 -2.85 -27.55
C ALA A 123 -5.33 -1.45 -27.62
N THR A 124 -6.08 -0.51 -28.20
CA THR A 124 -5.72 0.90 -28.31
C THR A 124 -5.75 1.58 -26.94
N ALA A 125 -4.59 1.85 -26.34
CA ALA A 125 -4.47 2.58 -25.08
C ALA A 125 -3.30 3.57 -25.11
N GLU A 126 -3.61 4.85 -24.95
CA GLU A 126 -2.77 5.98 -24.53
C GLU A 126 -3.75 7.01 -23.90
N PRO A 127 -3.42 7.76 -22.82
CA PRO A 127 -2.10 7.97 -22.24
C PRO A 127 -1.98 7.74 -20.70
N MET A 128 -0.73 7.55 -20.25
CA MET A 128 -0.25 7.77 -18.88
C MET A 128 -0.59 9.18 -18.37
N LEU A 129 -1.10 9.35 -17.13
CA LEU A 129 -1.19 10.64 -16.41
C LEU A 129 -1.91 10.51 -15.03
N LEU A 130 -1.20 10.80 -13.92
CA LEU A 130 -1.61 11.42 -12.60
C LEU A 130 -1.11 10.70 -11.33
N GLU A 131 -0.06 11.28 -10.71
CA GLU A 131 0.79 10.74 -9.63
C GLU A 131 0.20 10.91 -8.20
N GLY A 132 0.44 9.91 -7.33
CA GLY A 132 0.11 9.72 -5.92
C GLY A 132 -1.20 9.00 -5.61
N VAL A 133 -2.32 9.60 -6.04
CA VAL A 133 -3.65 9.03 -5.77
C VAL A 133 -3.88 7.77 -6.60
N GLN A 134 -3.32 7.66 -7.80
CA GLN A 134 -3.48 6.46 -8.62
C GLN A 134 -2.70 5.26 -8.09
N GLU A 135 -1.60 5.47 -7.39
CA GLU A 135 -0.67 4.45 -6.95
C GLU A 135 -1.28 3.67 -5.79
N VAL A 136 -1.88 4.36 -4.81
CA VAL A 136 -2.62 3.69 -3.73
C VAL A 136 -3.85 2.95 -4.26
N LEU A 137 -4.52 3.49 -5.29
CA LEU A 137 -5.66 2.82 -5.91
C LEU A 137 -5.24 1.60 -6.74
N SER A 138 -4.13 1.72 -7.46
CA SER A 138 -3.49 0.63 -8.19
C SER A 138 -3.08 -0.48 -7.23
N LEU A 139 -2.41 -0.12 -6.15
CA LEU A 139 -2.01 -1.04 -5.10
C LEU A 139 -3.22 -1.75 -4.49
N ARG A 140 -4.29 -1.02 -4.14
CA ARG A 140 -5.52 -1.62 -3.60
C ARG A 140 -6.12 -2.64 -4.56
N ALA A 141 -6.24 -2.29 -5.84
CA ALA A 141 -6.82 -3.17 -6.85
C ALA A 141 -5.96 -4.42 -7.10
N LEU A 142 -4.63 -4.27 -7.12
CA LEU A 142 -3.69 -5.39 -7.21
C LEU A 142 -3.87 -6.38 -6.06
N VAL A 143 -3.90 -5.87 -4.82
CA VAL A 143 -4.06 -6.67 -3.60
C VAL A 143 -5.40 -7.43 -3.60
N GLU A 144 -6.49 -6.77 -4.00
CA GLU A 144 -7.80 -7.39 -4.16
C GLU A 144 -7.79 -8.49 -5.21
N HIS A 145 -7.18 -8.26 -6.39
CA HIS A 145 -7.10 -9.26 -7.45
C HIS A 145 -6.26 -10.48 -7.07
N LEU A 146 -5.22 -10.26 -6.27
CA LEU A 146 -4.41 -11.34 -5.71
C LEU A 146 -5.19 -12.17 -4.69
N GLY A 147 -6.29 -11.63 -4.16
CA GLY A 147 -7.12 -12.29 -3.14
C GLY A 147 -6.53 -12.15 -1.73
N ILE A 148 -5.69 -11.14 -1.51
CA ILE A 148 -5.00 -10.91 -0.25
C ILE A 148 -5.92 -10.07 0.66
N PRO A 149 -6.20 -10.51 1.90
CA PRO A 149 -7.02 -9.76 2.84
C PRO A 149 -6.47 -8.34 3.13
N VAL A 150 -7.33 -7.33 3.02
CA VAL A 150 -7.01 -5.96 3.41
C VAL A 150 -7.61 -5.63 4.77
N ASN A 151 -6.79 -5.05 5.65
CA ASN A 151 -7.13 -4.62 7.01
C ASN A 151 -7.84 -5.68 7.87
N PRO A 152 -7.40 -6.95 7.87
CA PRO A 152 -8.09 -7.99 8.63
C PRO A 152 -8.16 -7.64 10.12
N GLY A 153 -9.35 -7.79 10.71
CA GLY A 153 -9.59 -7.56 12.14
C GLY A 153 -9.86 -6.10 12.53
N PHE A 154 -9.68 -5.13 11.64
CA PHE A 154 -10.08 -3.75 11.89
C PHE A 154 -11.58 -3.56 11.68
N GLN A 155 -12.28 -3.07 12.71
CA GLN A 155 -13.72 -2.81 12.59
C GLN A 155 -13.99 -1.67 11.60
N GLY A 156 -14.89 -1.91 10.65
CA GLY A 156 -15.19 -0.93 9.58
C GLY A 156 -14.19 -0.92 8.43
N GLY A 157 -13.24 -1.86 8.37
CA GLY A 157 -12.37 -2.05 7.21
C GLY A 157 -11.26 -1.00 7.06
N LEU A 158 -11.15 -0.05 7.98
CA LEU A 158 -10.09 0.98 8.01
C LEU A 158 -9.14 0.76 9.18
N VAL A 159 -7.84 0.95 8.93
CA VAL A 159 -6.79 0.96 9.94
C VAL A 159 -6.96 2.20 10.82
N ALA A 160 -7.49 2.00 12.03
CA ALA A 160 -7.60 3.03 13.03
C ALA A 160 -7.26 2.51 14.43
N GLN A 161 -6.71 3.40 15.27
CA GLN A 161 -6.26 3.09 16.63
C GLN A 161 -7.40 2.56 17.52
N ASP A 162 -8.61 3.11 17.38
CA ASP A 162 -9.80 2.80 18.16
C ASP A 162 -10.59 1.60 17.61
N THR A 163 -10.25 1.12 16.42
CA THR A 163 -10.86 -0.06 15.79
C THR A 163 -9.88 -1.22 15.59
N LYS A 164 -8.65 -1.07 16.09
CA LYS A 164 -7.58 -2.08 15.93
C LYS A 164 -7.97 -3.42 16.53
N PRO A 165 -7.57 -4.54 15.91
CA PRO A 165 -7.74 -5.85 16.53
C PRO A 165 -7.02 -5.89 17.88
N ALA A 166 -7.50 -6.75 18.79
CA ALA A 166 -6.80 -7.02 20.04
C ALA A 166 -5.36 -7.41 19.71
N THR A 167 -4.40 -6.68 20.28
CA THR A 167 -2.98 -6.83 19.95
C THR A 167 -2.50 -8.15 20.55
N ALA A 168 -2.42 -9.20 19.74
CA ALA A 168 -1.65 -10.37 20.10
C ALA A 168 -0.15 -10.00 20.04
N PRO A 169 0.68 -10.48 20.97
CA PRO A 169 2.12 -10.35 20.82
C PRO A 169 2.54 -10.97 19.48
N PHE A 170 3.22 -10.19 18.63
CA PHE A 170 3.84 -10.65 17.39
C PHE A 170 5.09 -11.44 17.74
N ALA A 171 4.90 -12.68 18.24
CA ALA A 171 5.98 -13.56 18.70
C ALA A 171 7.01 -12.85 19.61
N GLY A 172 6.53 -12.10 20.60
CA GLY A 172 7.36 -11.34 21.54
C GLY A 172 7.62 -9.88 21.14
N VAL A 173 7.10 -9.41 20.02
CA VAL A 173 7.10 -7.99 19.63
C VAL A 173 5.72 -7.38 19.88
N THR A 174 5.69 -6.13 20.34
CA THR A 174 4.46 -5.33 20.44
C THR A 174 4.45 -4.31 19.32
N LEU A 175 3.40 -4.31 18.50
CA LEU A 175 3.17 -3.28 17.49
C LEU A 175 2.06 -2.34 17.99
N GLU A 176 2.40 -1.07 18.16
CA GLU A 176 1.45 -0.07 18.63
C GLU A 176 1.08 0.91 17.51
N LEU A 177 -0.18 0.88 17.09
CA LEU A 177 -0.74 1.85 16.18
C LEU A 177 -1.00 3.17 16.93
N LEU A 178 -0.28 4.23 16.57
CA LEU A 178 -0.41 5.56 17.19
C LEU A 178 -1.56 6.39 16.61
N GLY A 179 -1.98 6.07 15.39
CA GLY A 179 -3.06 6.75 14.68
C GLY A 179 -3.16 6.25 13.25
N PRO A 180 -4.16 6.72 12.48
CA PRO A 180 -5.20 7.67 12.88
C PRO A 180 -6.29 7.02 13.75
N THR A 181 -7.14 7.83 14.37
CA THR A 181 -8.42 7.42 14.97
C THR A 181 -9.54 7.48 13.94
N THR A 182 -10.65 6.78 14.18
CA THR A 182 -11.85 6.83 13.31
C THR A 182 -12.37 8.25 13.15
N ALA A 183 -12.28 9.09 14.19
CA ALA A 183 -12.68 10.49 14.13
C ALA A 183 -11.77 11.32 13.19
N GLN A 184 -10.45 11.06 13.22
CA GLN A 184 -9.50 11.69 12.30
C GLN A 184 -9.74 11.25 10.86
N LEU A 185 -9.99 9.95 10.63
CA LEU A 185 -10.34 9.42 9.31
C LEU A 185 -11.61 10.06 8.74
N LYS A 186 -12.69 10.16 9.52
CA LYS A 186 -13.94 10.82 9.09
C LYS A 186 -13.77 12.30 8.77
N ARG A 187 -12.84 12.99 9.44
CA ARG A 187 -12.52 14.39 9.12
C ARG A 187 -11.75 14.47 7.81
N LEU A 188 -10.76 13.60 7.64
CA LEU A 188 -9.95 13.52 6.43
C LEU A 188 -10.82 13.19 5.21
N GLU A 189 -11.73 12.23 5.33
CA GLU A 189 -12.73 11.89 4.31
C GLU A 189 -13.54 13.12 3.87
N LYS A 190 -14.08 13.91 4.82
CA LYS A 190 -14.81 15.15 4.50
C LYS A 190 -13.95 16.21 3.82
N GLU A 191 -12.66 16.28 4.15
CA GLU A 191 -11.72 17.18 3.49
C GLU A 191 -11.42 16.71 2.07
N TRP A 192 -11.28 15.40 1.88
CA TRP A 192 -11.12 14.77 0.58
C TRP A 192 -12.33 15.03 -0.32
N ASP A 193 -13.56 14.83 0.18
CA ASP A 193 -14.80 15.10 -0.57
C ASP A 193 -14.86 16.55 -1.08
N LYS A 194 -14.53 17.51 -0.20
CA LYS A 194 -14.48 18.93 -0.57
C LYS A 194 -13.39 19.23 -1.58
N TRP A 195 -12.22 18.62 -1.42
CA TRP A 195 -11.10 18.78 -2.34
C TRP A 195 -11.46 18.26 -3.73
N PHE A 196 -12.11 17.09 -3.81
CA PHE A 196 -12.55 16.51 -5.07
C PHE A 196 -13.65 17.32 -5.74
N ALA A 197 -14.69 17.72 -5.00
CA ALA A 197 -15.76 18.58 -5.52
C ALA A 197 -15.19 19.87 -6.12
N ARG A 198 -14.24 20.51 -5.40
CA ARG A 198 -13.56 21.71 -5.91
C ARG A 198 -12.77 21.45 -7.19
N ARG A 199 -12.12 20.29 -7.34
CA ARG A 199 -11.35 19.97 -8.55
C ARG A 199 -12.24 19.63 -9.74
N GLU A 200 -13.33 18.91 -9.53
CA GLU A 200 -14.35 18.68 -10.57
C GLU A 200 -14.93 20.01 -11.07
N GLU A 201 -15.17 20.97 -10.17
CA GLU A 201 -15.64 22.32 -10.54
C GLU A 201 -14.58 23.16 -11.28
N THR A 202 -13.30 22.99 -10.97
CA THR A 202 -12.21 23.86 -11.47
C THR A 202 -11.39 23.27 -12.62
N GLY A 203 -11.57 21.98 -12.94
CA GLY A 203 -10.80 21.29 -13.98
C GLY A 203 -9.30 21.15 -13.68
N LEU A 204 -8.88 21.33 -12.42
CA LEU A 204 -7.47 21.21 -12.03
C LEU A 204 -7.02 19.74 -12.05
N PRO A 205 -5.80 19.44 -12.56
CA PRO A 205 -5.27 18.08 -12.58
C PRO A 205 -5.10 17.55 -11.15
N LEU A 206 -5.20 16.23 -10.93
CA LEU A 206 -5.07 15.61 -9.59
C LEU A 206 -3.67 15.74 -8.97
N SER A 207 -2.67 16.26 -9.69
CA SER A 207 -1.25 16.31 -9.28
C SER A 207 -0.89 17.27 -8.13
N ALA A 208 -1.76 18.18 -7.69
CA ALA A 208 -1.45 19.05 -6.54
C ALA A 208 -1.68 18.34 -5.19
N ALA A 209 -0.78 18.59 -4.22
CA ALA A 209 -0.71 17.93 -2.91
C ALA A 209 -2.07 17.73 -2.21
N MET A 210 -2.27 16.50 -1.73
CA MET A 210 -3.46 16.06 -1.01
C MET A 210 -3.50 16.59 0.43
N PRO A 211 -4.68 16.76 1.04
CA PRO A 211 -4.76 16.99 2.49
C PRO A 211 -4.27 15.74 3.23
N THR A 212 -3.33 15.90 4.16
CA THR A 212 -2.80 14.84 5.02
C THR A 212 -3.26 15.03 6.48
N PRO A 213 -3.47 13.94 7.24
CA PRO A 213 -3.99 14.03 8.61
C PRO A 213 -3.06 14.76 9.60
N ALA A 214 -1.75 14.86 9.30
CA ALA A 214 -0.77 15.56 10.15
C ALA A 214 -0.92 17.09 10.11
N ALA A 215 -1.43 17.68 9.03
CA ALA A 215 -1.61 19.13 8.91
C ALA A 215 -2.73 19.70 9.81
N ALA A 216 -3.50 18.84 10.49
CA ALA A 216 -4.67 19.20 11.28
C ALA A 216 -4.41 19.31 12.80
N VAL A 217 -3.19 19.10 13.28
CA VAL A 217 -2.84 19.43 14.67
C VAL A 217 -2.42 20.89 14.73
N LYS A 218 -3.41 21.80 14.73
CA LYS A 218 -3.15 23.10 15.37
C LYS A 218 -3.11 22.82 16.88
N PRO A 219 -2.07 23.26 17.61
CA PRO A 219 -2.16 23.30 19.06
C PRO A 219 -3.32 24.24 19.40
N ASP A 220 -4.28 23.75 20.17
CA ASP A 220 -5.31 24.60 20.77
C ASP A 220 -4.60 25.74 21.50
N SER A 221 -4.85 26.96 21.03
CA SER A 221 -4.40 28.22 21.64
C SER A 221 -5.54 28.83 22.42
#